data_AF-X0UKK7-F1
#
_entry.id   AF-X0UKK7-F1
#
_cell.length_a   1.000
_cell.length_b   1.000
_cell.length_c   1.000
_cell.angle_alpha   90.00
_cell.angle_beta   90.00
_cell.angle_gamma   90.00
#
_symmetry.space_group_name_H-M   'P 1'
#
loop_
_entity.id
_entity.type
_entity.pdbx_description
1 polymer ?
#
loop_
_entity_poly.entity_id
_entity_poly.type
_entity_poly.pdbx_seq_one_letter_code
_entity_poly.pdbx_strand_id
1 'polypeptide(L)'
;KDYEIPMRYGVDQCIGDTMGPGGVFRALRTIPVMIDIAHDMEELCPNALLLNYTNPMAMVCWALGEASNINFVGLCHGVQTTLDLISRYVEVNKEDIDYLCAGINHMDWFLKLEKDGKDLYPIFKENIEKPEYYINEKVRSEVMRHFGYFMTESTGHLSEYLPWFRKNKKALDIYCDQPAFGGETGAYYKWCKKVAEKFEKVDYLASESTKIGKRSNEYCSYIIEAMETGKIFKLSGNVRNDNLITNLTQGCCVEVPVYVDRIGLHPTYI
;
A
#
# COMPACT_ATOMS: atom_id res chain seq x y z
N LYS A 1 -19.95 8.41 6.38
CA LYS A 1 -20.75 7.95 5.21
C LYS A 1 -20.20 6.67 4.59
N ASP A 2 -18.99 6.66 4.03
CA ASP A 2 -18.38 5.47 3.39
C ASP A 2 -18.29 4.25 4.32
N TYR A 3 -18.12 4.47 5.62
CA TYR A 3 -18.14 3.43 6.63
C TYR A 3 -19.55 3.19 7.20
N GLU A 4 -20.20 4.26 7.70
CA GLU A 4 -21.45 4.14 8.46
C GLU A 4 -22.64 3.61 7.64
N ILE A 5 -22.72 3.94 6.34
CA ILE A 5 -23.84 3.50 5.51
C ILE A 5 -23.75 1.98 5.28
N PRO A 6 -22.63 1.41 4.76
CA PRO A 6 -22.48 -0.03 4.65
C PRO A 6 -22.71 -0.78 5.97
N MET A 7 -22.22 -0.22 7.08
CA MET A 7 -22.39 -0.84 8.40
C MET A 7 -23.87 -0.97 8.81
N ARG A 8 -24.73 0.02 8.47
CA ARG A 8 -26.19 -0.08 8.72
C ARG A 8 -26.85 -1.24 7.98
N TYR A 9 -26.26 -1.69 6.87
CA TYR A 9 -26.70 -2.84 6.09
C TYR A 9 -25.93 -4.14 6.43
N GLY A 10 -25.14 -4.13 7.51
CA GLY A 10 -24.38 -5.30 7.97
C GLY A 10 -23.08 -5.56 7.20
N VAL A 11 -22.61 -4.61 6.39
CA VAL A 11 -21.31 -4.70 5.72
C VAL A 11 -20.26 -4.01 6.57
N ASP A 12 -19.50 -4.84 7.29
CA ASP A 12 -18.45 -4.41 8.19
C ASP A 12 -17.13 -4.15 7.44
N GLN A 13 -16.45 -3.05 7.79
CA GLN A 13 -15.19 -2.59 7.18
C GLN A 13 -14.24 -2.17 8.29
N CYS A 14 -12.96 -2.52 8.19
CA CYS A 14 -11.89 -2.02 9.06
C CYS A 14 -11.33 -0.70 8.52
N ILE A 15 -11.01 -0.68 7.24
CA ILE A 15 -10.35 0.43 6.54
C ILE A 15 -11.36 1.15 5.65
N GLY A 16 -11.94 0.47 4.66
CA GLY A 16 -12.95 1.03 3.77
C GLY A 16 -12.45 2.20 2.91
N ASP A 17 -11.14 2.32 2.68
CA ASP A 17 -10.52 3.35 1.84
C ASP A 17 -9.98 2.84 0.51
N THR A 18 -9.87 1.51 0.38
CA THR A 18 -9.24 0.84 -0.75
C THR A 18 -10.23 -0.05 -1.47
N MET A 19 -10.85 -0.99 -0.75
CA MET A 19 -11.81 -1.96 -1.27
C MET A 19 -13.17 -1.83 -0.55
N GLY A 20 -14.10 -2.72 -0.90
CA GLY A 20 -15.46 -2.73 -0.34
C GLY A 20 -16.28 -1.51 -0.77
N PRO A 21 -17.51 -1.36 -0.25
CA PRO A 21 -18.38 -0.24 -0.62
C PRO A 21 -17.76 1.12 -0.29
N GLY A 22 -17.01 1.23 0.82
CA GLY A 22 -16.32 2.45 1.21
C GLY A 22 -15.25 2.85 0.20
N GLY A 23 -14.38 1.92 -0.19
CA GLY A 23 -13.35 2.14 -1.21
C GLY A 23 -13.95 2.52 -2.57
N VAL A 24 -15.02 1.85 -3.00
CA VAL A 24 -15.72 2.18 -4.26
C VAL A 24 -16.34 3.58 -4.21
N PHE A 25 -17.06 3.93 -3.15
CA PHE A 25 -17.64 5.27 -3.02
C PHE A 25 -16.58 6.36 -2.91
N ARG A 26 -15.43 6.06 -2.30
CA ARG A 26 -14.27 6.95 -2.28
C ARG A 26 -13.70 7.12 -3.69
N ALA A 27 -13.46 6.04 -4.43
CA ALA A 27 -12.99 6.09 -5.82
C ALA A 27 -13.85 6.99 -6.69
N LEU A 28 -15.18 6.82 -6.64
CA LEU A 28 -16.13 7.61 -7.43
C LEU A 28 -16.07 9.12 -7.16
N ARG A 29 -15.60 9.54 -5.99
CA ARG A 29 -15.40 10.96 -5.66
C ARG A 29 -13.99 11.44 -5.97
N THR A 30 -13.00 10.57 -5.82
CA THR A 30 -11.59 10.93 -5.99
C THR A 30 -11.19 10.96 -7.47
N ILE A 31 -11.64 9.98 -8.27
CA ILE A 31 -11.23 9.83 -9.66
C ILE A 31 -11.48 11.10 -10.48
N PRO A 32 -12.68 11.73 -10.48
CA PRO A 32 -12.90 12.94 -11.28
C PRO A 32 -11.91 14.05 -10.96
N VAL A 33 -11.62 14.28 -9.68
CA VAL A 33 -10.65 15.30 -9.24
C VAL A 33 -9.23 14.99 -9.71
N MET A 34 -8.83 13.72 -9.66
CA MET A 34 -7.51 13.30 -10.14
C MET A 34 -7.38 13.43 -11.65
N ILE A 35 -8.46 13.20 -12.41
CA ILE A 35 -8.47 13.41 -13.86
C ILE A 35 -8.42 14.90 -14.19
N ASP A 36 -9.13 15.76 -13.46
CA ASP A 36 -9.02 17.22 -13.64
C ASP A 36 -7.57 17.70 -13.42
N ILE A 37 -6.91 17.22 -12.38
CA ILE A 37 -5.47 17.50 -12.14
C ILE A 37 -4.61 16.99 -13.31
N ALA A 38 -4.91 15.81 -13.85
CA ALA A 38 -4.16 15.26 -14.97
C ALA A 38 -4.29 16.14 -16.23
N HIS A 39 -5.49 16.61 -16.54
CA HIS A 39 -5.71 17.54 -17.65
C HIS A 39 -4.98 18.88 -17.44
N ASP A 40 -5.01 19.43 -16.22
CA ASP A 40 -4.24 20.64 -15.88
C ASP A 40 -2.73 20.40 -16.09
N MET A 41 -2.23 19.22 -15.71
CA MET A 41 -0.82 18.86 -15.93
C MET A 41 -0.48 18.74 -17.41
N GLU A 42 -1.36 18.17 -18.24
CA GLU A 42 -1.15 18.09 -19.70
C GLU A 42 -0.99 19.47 -20.34
N GLU A 43 -1.75 20.47 -19.89
CA GLU A 43 -1.66 21.85 -20.38
C GLU A 43 -0.44 22.59 -19.80
N LEU A 44 -0.26 22.52 -18.48
CA LEU A 44 0.63 23.43 -17.76
C LEU A 44 2.04 22.86 -17.53
N CYS A 45 2.18 21.55 -17.39
CA CYS A 45 3.44 20.90 -17.07
C CYS A 45 3.53 19.45 -17.61
N PRO A 46 3.39 19.23 -18.93
CA PRO A 46 3.23 17.88 -19.51
C PRO A 46 4.39 16.92 -19.26
N ASN A 47 5.57 17.44 -18.91
CA ASN A 47 6.76 16.65 -18.60
C ASN A 47 6.93 16.35 -17.10
N ALA A 48 6.06 16.87 -16.24
CA ALA A 48 6.14 16.63 -14.81
C ALA A 48 5.70 15.21 -14.44
N LEU A 49 6.24 14.68 -13.35
CA LEU A 49 5.86 13.40 -12.79
C LEU A 49 4.83 13.61 -11.67
N LEU A 50 3.65 13.02 -11.80
CA LEU A 50 2.63 12.96 -10.74
C LEU A 50 2.99 11.87 -9.73
N LEU A 51 3.26 12.28 -8.48
CA LEU A 51 3.50 11.37 -7.36
C LEU A 51 2.20 11.21 -6.54
N ASN A 52 1.42 10.18 -6.85
CA ASN A 52 0.12 9.95 -6.20
C ASN A 52 0.26 9.17 -4.88
N TYR A 53 -0.18 9.74 -3.77
CA TYR A 53 -0.35 9.05 -2.47
C TYR A 53 -1.83 8.81 -2.13
N THR A 54 -2.75 9.16 -3.02
CA THR A 54 -4.18 9.20 -2.73
C THR A 54 -4.82 7.83 -2.94
N ASN A 55 -5.43 7.30 -1.89
CA ASN A 55 -6.29 6.13 -1.98
C ASN A 55 -7.68 6.44 -2.55
N PRO A 56 -8.34 5.47 -3.22
CA PRO A 56 -7.88 4.09 -3.44
C PRO A 56 -6.85 3.98 -4.58
N MET A 57 -5.60 3.63 -4.24
CA MET A 57 -4.44 3.73 -5.13
C MET A 57 -4.66 3.05 -6.47
N ALA A 58 -5.04 1.77 -6.45
CA ALA A 58 -5.20 0.98 -7.67
C ALA A 58 -6.31 1.53 -8.59
N MET A 59 -7.45 1.94 -8.04
CA MET A 59 -8.55 2.50 -8.83
C MET A 59 -8.22 3.89 -9.39
N VAL A 60 -7.54 4.74 -8.60
CA VAL A 60 -7.12 6.07 -9.04
C VAL A 60 -6.05 5.99 -10.12
N CYS A 61 -4.99 5.20 -9.90
CA CYS A 61 -3.91 5.01 -10.87
C CYS A 61 -4.40 4.33 -12.14
N TRP A 62 -5.35 3.38 -12.05
CA TRP A 62 -5.98 2.80 -13.23
C TRP A 62 -6.76 3.86 -14.02
N ALA A 63 -7.58 4.67 -13.35
CA ALA A 63 -8.31 5.75 -14.03
C ALA A 63 -7.36 6.77 -14.69
N LEU A 64 -6.28 7.17 -14.01
CA LEU A 64 -5.25 8.04 -14.58
C LEU A 64 -4.64 7.43 -15.85
N GLY A 65 -4.24 6.16 -15.80
CA GLY A 65 -3.66 5.47 -16.94
C GLY A 65 -4.61 5.26 -18.11
N GLU A 66 -5.92 5.26 -17.89
CA GLU A 66 -6.94 5.17 -18.95
C GLU A 66 -7.29 6.55 -19.54
N ALA A 67 -7.28 7.61 -18.72
CA ALA A 67 -7.80 8.91 -19.11
C ALA A 67 -6.73 9.89 -19.61
N SER A 68 -5.45 9.68 -19.29
CA SER A 68 -4.38 10.63 -19.57
C SER A 68 -3.05 9.94 -19.91
N ASN A 69 -2.16 10.68 -20.58
CA ASN A 69 -0.80 10.23 -20.92
C ASN A 69 0.29 10.89 -20.04
N ILE A 70 -0.09 11.55 -18.95
CA ILE A 70 0.90 12.13 -18.02
C ILE A 70 1.78 11.04 -17.42
N ASN A 71 3.01 11.41 -17.06
CA ASN A 71 3.85 10.54 -16.25
C ASN A 71 3.30 10.51 -14.83
N PHE A 72 2.99 9.33 -14.31
CA PHE A 72 2.57 9.16 -12.92
C PHE A 72 3.14 7.89 -12.30
N VAL A 73 3.22 7.90 -10.97
CA VAL A 73 3.43 6.70 -10.16
C VAL A 73 2.65 6.83 -8.87
N GLY A 74 1.95 5.77 -8.50
CA GLY A 74 1.31 5.66 -7.20
C GLY A 74 2.28 5.11 -6.14
N LEU A 75 2.26 5.70 -4.96
CA LEU A 75 3.24 5.46 -3.91
C LEU A 75 2.55 5.04 -2.61
N CYS A 76 2.93 3.88 -2.10
CA CYS A 76 2.48 3.33 -0.83
C CYS A 76 3.69 2.78 -0.05
N HIS A 77 3.67 2.88 1.27
CA HIS A 77 4.75 2.39 2.14
C HIS A 77 4.58 0.91 2.54
N GLY A 78 3.52 0.23 2.07
CA GLY A 78 3.14 -1.11 2.52
C GLY A 78 4.25 -2.16 2.40
N VAL A 79 5.04 -2.12 1.32
CA VAL A 79 6.20 -3.01 1.12
C VAL A 79 7.30 -2.70 2.12
N GLN A 80 7.62 -1.42 2.37
CA GLN A 80 8.68 -1.02 3.30
C GLN A 80 8.37 -1.44 4.72
N THR A 81 7.13 -1.22 5.17
CA THR A 81 6.65 -1.57 6.51
C THR A 81 6.57 -3.08 6.70
N THR A 82 6.13 -3.82 5.67
CA THR A 82 6.09 -5.28 5.74
C THR A 82 7.50 -5.87 5.77
N LEU A 83 8.45 -5.30 5.03
CA LEU A 83 9.84 -5.74 5.09
C LEU A 83 10.48 -5.48 6.46
N ASP A 84 10.14 -4.38 7.16
CA ASP A 84 10.57 -4.14 8.54
C ASP A 84 10.04 -5.19 9.51
N LEU A 85 8.85 -5.74 9.25
CA LEU A 85 8.29 -6.84 10.04
C LEU A 85 8.99 -8.16 9.73
N ILE A 86 9.15 -8.48 8.45
CA ILE A 86 9.87 -9.67 8.00
C ILE A 86 11.27 -9.70 8.62
N SER A 87 12.01 -8.59 8.54
CA SER A 87 13.39 -8.48 9.03
C SER A 87 13.49 -8.82 10.52
N ARG A 88 12.54 -8.35 11.34
CA ARG A 88 12.44 -8.72 12.76
C ARG A 88 12.12 -10.19 12.97
N TYR A 89 11.24 -10.76 12.14
CA TYR A 89 10.80 -12.14 12.31
C TYR A 89 11.84 -13.14 11.84
N VAL A 90 12.77 -12.76 10.96
CA VAL A 90 13.89 -13.62 10.55
C VAL A 90 15.22 -13.26 11.20
N GLU A 91 15.26 -12.23 12.04
CA GLU A 91 16.47 -11.71 12.71
C GLU A 91 17.59 -11.33 11.73
N VAL A 92 17.22 -10.69 10.61
CA VAL A 92 18.15 -10.20 9.59
C VAL A 92 17.95 -8.69 9.43
N ASN A 93 19.03 -7.92 9.21
CA ASN A 93 18.88 -6.49 8.93
C ASN A 93 18.10 -6.30 7.62
N LYS A 94 17.22 -5.30 7.57
CA LYS A 94 16.37 -5.04 6.40
C LYS A 94 17.20 -4.88 5.11
N GLU A 95 18.35 -4.24 5.22
CA GLU A 95 19.27 -3.92 4.14
C GLU A 95 19.99 -5.15 3.59
N ASP A 96 20.05 -6.24 4.35
CA ASP A 96 20.69 -7.51 3.97
C ASP A 96 19.68 -8.50 3.35
N ILE A 97 18.41 -8.10 3.17
CA ILE A 97 17.35 -8.95 2.61
C ILE A 97 17.12 -8.58 1.15
N ASP A 98 17.43 -9.53 0.26
CA ASP A 98 17.07 -9.48 -1.14
C ASP A 98 15.63 -9.96 -1.32
N TYR A 99 14.79 -9.14 -1.95
CA TYR A 99 13.40 -9.49 -2.19
C TYR A 99 12.87 -9.05 -3.55
N LEU A 100 11.90 -9.82 -4.03
CA LEU A 100 11.00 -9.48 -5.12
C LEU A 100 9.59 -9.40 -4.53
N CYS A 101 8.95 -8.25 -4.64
CA CYS A 101 7.58 -8.03 -4.20
C CYS A 101 6.78 -7.44 -5.36
N ALA A 102 5.61 -8.02 -5.65
CA ALA A 102 4.74 -7.57 -6.72
C ALA A 102 3.29 -8.01 -6.52
N GLY A 103 2.35 -7.25 -7.08
CA GLY A 103 0.92 -7.54 -7.03
C GLY A 103 0.10 -6.30 -7.33
N ILE A 104 -0.78 -5.95 -6.40
CA ILE A 104 -1.59 -4.74 -6.43
C ILE A 104 -1.48 -4.05 -5.07
N ASN A 105 -1.63 -2.72 -5.04
CA ASN A 105 -1.58 -1.96 -3.79
C ASN A 105 -2.42 -2.60 -2.66
N HIS A 106 -1.79 -2.73 -1.49
CA HIS A 106 -2.29 -3.39 -0.28
C HIS A 106 -2.52 -4.91 -0.38
N MET A 107 -2.04 -5.55 -1.46
CA MET A 107 -1.99 -7.01 -1.63
C MET A 107 -0.83 -7.41 -2.56
N ASP A 108 0.37 -6.89 -2.29
CA ASP A 108 1.61 -7.28 -2.97
C ASP A 108 2.22 -8.48 -2.29
N TRP A 109 2.78 -9.39 -3.07
CA TRP A 109 3.30 -10.65 -2.57
C TRP A 109 4.82 -10.66 -2.66
N PHE A 110 5.48 -11.04 -1.56
CA PHE A 110 6.92 -11.22 -1.55
C PHE A 110 7.31 -12.54 -2.23
N LEU A 111 7.35 -12.56 -3.56
CA LEU A 111 7.64 -13.74 -4.38
C LEU A 111 9.05 -14.32 -4.16
N LYS A 112 9.98 -13.48 -3.69
CA LYS A 112 11.35 -13.88 -3.33
C LYS A 112 11.75 -13.20 -2.02
N LEU A 113 12.40 -13.96 -1.13
CA LEU A 113 12.85 -13.50 0.18
C LEU A 113 14.16 -14.22 0.53
N GLU A 114 15.31 -13.58 0.37
CA GLU A 114 16.62 -14.22 0.52
C GLU A 114 17.62 -13.37 1.31
N LYS A 115 18.58 -14.06 1.92
CA LYS A 115 19.82 -13.47 2.43
C LYS A 115 21.01 -14.26 1.90
N ASP A 116 21.95 -13.61 1.23
CA ASP A 116 23.14 -14.27 0.65
C ASP A 116 22.76 -15.48 -0.24
N GLY A 117 21.65 -15.34 -1.00
CA GLY A 117 21.09 -16.40 -1.86
C GLY A 117 20.39 -17.55 -1.12
N LYS A 118 20.18 -17.46 0.19
CA LYS A 118 19.44 -18.46 0.97
C LYS A 118 18.01 -18.00 1.24
N ASP A 119 17.04 -18.87 0.95
CA ASP A 119 15.62 -18.62 1.17
C ASP A 119 15.30 -18.41 2.66
N LEU A 120 14.65 -17.29 2.98
CA LEU A 120 14.23 -16.91 4.32
C LEU A 120 12.82 -17.40 4.66
N TYR A 121 12.03 -17.87 3.69
CA TYR A 121 10.67 -18.33 3.94
C TYR A 121 10.56 -19.46 4.97
N PRO A 122 11.45 -20.47 5.03
CA PRO A 122 11.37 -21.50 6.06
C PRO A 122 11.40 -20.91 7.48
N ILE A 123 12.36 -20.01 7.74
CA ILE A 123 12.51 -19.33 9.03
C ILE A 123 11.31 -18.43 9.30
N PHE A 124 10.88 -17.66 8.28
CA PHE A 124 9.75 -16.75 8.42
C PHE A 124 8.44 -17.51 8.72
N LYS A 125 8.17 -18.60 8.00
CA LYS A 125 7.00 -19.46 8.17
C LYS A 125 6.97 -20.11 9.55
N GLU A 126 8.11 -20.56 10.06
CA GLU A 126 8.20 -21.08 11.42
C GLU A 126 7.93 -19.99 12.46
N ASN A 127 8.57 -18.82 12.30
CA ASN A 127 8.49 -17.76 13.29
C ASN A 127 7.13 -17.09 13.34
N ILE A 128 6.45 -16.88 12.21
CA ILE A 128 5.13 -16.22 12.20
C ILE A 128 4.05 -16.99 12.96
N GLU A 129 4.27 -18.29 13.20
CA GLU A 129 3.38 -19.17 13.97
C GLU A 129 3.50 -18.96 15.49
N LYS A 130 4.56 -18.28 15.95
CA LYS A 130 4.74 -17.93 17.35
C LYS A 130 3.58 -17.02 17.81
N PRO A 131 2.94 -17.26 18.96
CA PRO A 131 1.75 -16.52 19.39
C PRO A 131 1.93 -14.99 19.35
N GLU A 132 3.09 -14.50 19.78
CA GLU A 132 3.44 -13.08 19.80
C GLU A 132 3.57 -12.43 18.42
N TYR A 133 3.80 -13.22 17.36
CA TYR A 133 3.89 -12.75 15.98
C TYR A 133 2.57 -12.99 15.26
N TYR A 134 2.00 -14.19 15.37
CA TYR A 134 0.73 -14.57 14.78
C TYR A 134 -0.39 -13.59 15.16
N ILE A 135 -0.43 -13.14 16.42
CA ILE A 135 -1.45 -12.20 16.89
C ILE A 135 -1.48 -10.89 16.09
N ASN A 136 -0.33 -10.43 15.58
CA ASN A 136 -0.27 -9.19 14.80
C ASN A 136 -0.76 -9.41 13.35
N GLU A 137 -0.66 -10.64 12.84
CA GLU A 137 -0.78 -10.95 11.42
C GLU A 137 -1.78 -12.04 11.07
N LYS A 138 -2.73 -12.32 11.95
CA LYS A 138 -3.67 -13.46 11.84
C LYS A 138 -4.18 -13.71 10.43
N VAL A 139 -4.77 -12.69 9.80
CA VAL A 139 -5.34 -12.83 8.45
C VAL A 139 -4.27 -13.12 7.41
N ARG A 140 -3.14 -12.39 7.43
CA ARG A 140 -2.03 -12.63 6.52
C ARG A 140 -1.39 -13.99 6.70
N SER A 141 -1.23 -14.44 7.95
CA SER A 141 -0.71 -15.75 8.29
C SER A 141 -1.60 -16.86 7.71
N GLU A 142 -2.93 -16.75 7.87
CA GLU A 142 -3.85 -17.72 7.26
C GLU A 142 -3.75 -17.75 5.75
N VAL A 143 -3.68 -16.59 5.09
CA VAL A 143 -3.56 -16.52 3.63
C VAL A 143 -2.22 -17.09 3.18
N MET A 144 -1.11 -16.76 3.85
CA MET A 144 0.21 -17.32 3.53
C MET A 144 0.24 -18.84 3.68
N ARG A 145 -0.46 -19.44 4.66
CA ARG A 145 -0.54 -20.91 4.78
C ARG A 145 -1.15 -21.56 3.53
N HIS A 146 -2.09 -20.89 2.87
CA HIS A 146 -2.76 -21.42 1.68
C HIS A 146 -1.96 -21.18 0.39
N PHE A 147 -1.35 -20.01 0.26
CA PHE A 147 -0.71 -19.58 -1.00
C PHE A 147 0.83 -19.72 -0.99
N GLY A 148 1.44 -19.89 0.17
CA GLY A 148 2.88 -20.11 0.34
C GLY A 148 3.74 -18.86 0.40
N TYR A 149 3.20 -17.68 0.08
CA TYR A 149 3.90 -16.39 0.08
C TYR A 149 3.23 -15.39 1.02
N PHE A 150 4.02 -14.52 1.63
CA PHE A 150 3.52 -13.45 2.49
C PHE A 150 3.22 -12.20 1.67
N MET A 151 2.25 -11.41 2.14
CA MET A 151 1.76 -10.24 1.42
C MET A 151 1.75 -8.97 2.27
N THR A 152 1.73 -7.82 1.58
CA THR A 152 1.24 -6.57 2.14
C THR A 152 -0.30 -6.65 2.24
N GLU A 153 -0.98 -5.84 3.05
CA GLU A 153 -0.50 -4.98 4.13
C GLU A 153 -1.04 -5.53 5.46
N SER A 154 -1.52 -4.74 6.41
CA SER A 154 -2.00 -5.25 7.72
C SER A 154 -3.21 -6.20 7.63
N THR A 155 -3.45 -6.95 8.71
CA THR A 155 -4.65 -7.77 8.93
C THR A 155 -5.95 -7.04 8.56
N GLY A 156 -6.06 -5.76 8.94
CA GLY A 156 -7.21 -4.90 8.64
C GLY A 156 -7.45 -4.73 7.15
N HIS A 157 -6.41 -4.36 6.38
CA HIS A 157 -6.52 -4.21 4.93
C HIS A 157 -6.87 -5.53 4.26
N LEU A 158 -6.09 -6.60 4.51
CA LEU A 158 -6.28 -7.86 3.81
C LEU A 158 -7.65 -8.51 4.12
N SER A 159 -8.19 -8.27 5.32
CA SER A 159 -9.52 -8.77 5.69
C SER A 159 -10.66 -8.24 4.80
N GLU A 160 -10.46 -7.12 4.11
CA GLU A 160 -11.45 -6.52 3.20
C GLU A 160 -11.34 -7.01 1.76
N TYR A 161 -10.19 -7.58 1.38
CA TYR A 161 -10.00 -8.13 0.03
C TYR A 161 -10.58 -9.53 -0.13
N LEU A 162 -10.71 -10.27 0.97
CA LEU A 162 -11.07 -11.69 0.94
C LEU A 162 -12.40 -11.92 1.66
N PRO A 163 -13.32 -12.72 1.10
CA PRO A 163 -14.68 -12.87 1.63
C PRO A 163 -14.76 -13.70 2.92
N TRP A 164 -13.63 -14.14 3.49
CA TRP A 164 -13.62 -15.14 4.57
C TRP A 164 -13.57 -14.54 5.97
N PHE A 165 -12.93 -13.39 6.14
CA PHE A 165 -12.50 -12.90 7.45
C PHE A 165 -13.51 -11.97 8.12
N ARG A 166 -14.30 -11.21 7.33
CA ARG A 166 -15.31 -10.27 7.86
C ARG A 166 -16.77 -10.72 7.63
N LYS A 167 -16.98 -11.95 7.16
CA LYS A 167 -18.31 -12.44 6.75
C LYS A 167 -19.35 -12.59 7.87
N ASN A 168 -18.91 -12.74 9.12
CA ASN A 168 -19.78 -12.88 10.29
C ASN A 168 -19.00 -12.63 11.58
N LYS A 169 -19.73 -12.50 12.69
CA LYS A 169 -19.17 -12.26 14.03
C LYS A 169 -18.13 -13.30 14.45
N LYS A 170 -18.36 -14.60 14.19
CA LYS A 170 -17.39 -15.65 14.53
C LYS A 170 -16.05 -15.43 13.83
N ALA A 171 -16.05 -15.07 12.55
CA ALA A 171 -14.82 -14.80 11.81
C ALA A 171 -14.11 -13.55 12.35
N LEU A 172 -14.86 -12.49 12.65
CA LEU A 172 -14.32 -11.27 13.26
C LEU A 172 -13.67 -11.55 14.62
N ASP A 173 -14.35 -12.27 15.51
CA ASP A 173 -13.86 -12.59 16.85
C ASP A 173 -12.59 -13.48 16.83
N ILE A 174 -12.35 -14.23 15.74
CA ILE A 174 -11.17 -15.09 15.60
C ILE A 174 -10.00 -14.34 14.97
N TYR A 175 -10.26 -13.65 13.84
CA TYR A 175 -9.22 -13.14 12.94
C TYR A 175 -9.05 -11.62 12.96
N CYS A 176 -10.03 -10.87 13.46
CA CYS A 176 -10.07 -9.40 13.41
C CYS A 176 -10.33 -8.80 14.80
N ASP A 177 -9.73 -9.40 15.83
CA ASP A 177 -9.93 -9.09 17.25
C ASP A 177 -8.86 -8.17 17.83
N GLN A 178 -7.90 -7.73 17.02
CA GLN A 178 -6.85 -6.81 17.42
C GLN A 178 -7.21 -5.34 17.14
N PRO A 179 -6.73 -4.38 17.94
CA PRO A 179 -7.10 -2.98 17.82
C PRO A 179 -6.59 -2.35 16.51
N ALA A 180 -7.20 -1.23 16.13
CA ALA A 180 -6.84 -0.44 14.96
C ALA A 180 -6.75 -1.32 13.69
N PHE A 181 -5.64 -1.23 12.96
CA PHE A 181 -5.44 -1.99 11.72
C PHE A 181 -5.19 -3.49 11.95
N GLY A 182 -5.27 -3.97 13.19
CA GLY A 182 -5.36 -5.39 13.54
C GLY A 182 -6.72 -6.04 13.22
N GLY A 183 -7.65 -5.30 12.59
CA GLY A 183 -8.94 -5.82 12.13
C GLY A 183 -10.16 -5.15 12.75
N GLU A 184 -9.95 -4.19 13.67
CA GLU A 184 -11.01 -3.49 14.37
C GLU A 184 -12.01 -2.83 13.40
N THR A 185 -13.29 -3.11 13.60
CA THR A 185 -14.40 -2.47 12.89
C THR A 185 -14.29 -0.93 12.92
N GLY A 186 -14.25 -0.33 11.73
CA GLY A 186 -14.18 1.10 11.50
C GLY A 186 -12.89 1.77 11.97
N ALA A 187 -11.79 1.03 12.09
CA ALA A 187 -10.50 1.54 12.55
C ALA A 187 -10.06 2.81 11.81
N TYR A 188 -10.09 2.79 10.47
CA TYR A 188 -9.64 3.95 9.68
C TYR A 188 -10.58 5.14 9.83
N TYR A 189 -11.90 4.93 9.87
CA TYR A 189 -12.86 5.99 10.16
C TYR A 189 -12.61 6.66 11.53
N LYS A 190 -12.40 5.84 12.57
CA LYS A 190 -12.05 6.33 13.93
C LYS A 190 -10.74 7.10 13.92
N TRP A 191 -9.73 6.61 13.20
CA TRP A 191 -8.44 7.28 13.03
C TRP A 191 -8.60 8.64 12.34
N CYS A 192 -9.26 8.70 11.19
CA CYS A 192 -9.52 9.94 10.47
C CYS A 192 -10.27 10.97 11.32
N LYS A 193 -11.28 10.53 12.08
CA LYS A 193 -12.01 11.40 13.00
C LYS A 193 -11.09 11.97 14.08
N LYS A 194 -10.28 11.12 14.73
CA LYS A 194 -9.32 11.54 15.75
C LYS A 194 -8.28 12.52 15.20
N VAL A 195 -7.77 12.27 13.99
CA VAL A 195 -6.81 13.16 13.32
C VAL A 195 -7.48 14.50 13.00
N ALA A 196 -8.67 14.50 12.41
CA ALA A 196 -9.40 15.72 12.11
C ALA A 196 -9.67 16.55 13.37
N GLU A 197 -10.16 15.93 14.45
CA GLU A 197 -10.41 16.60 15.74
C GLU A 197 -9.11 17.16 16.35
N LYS A 198 -8.00 16.42 16.24
CA LYS A 198 -6.69 16.87 16.75
C LYS A 198 -6.20 18.12 16.03
N PHE A 199 -6.39 18.20 14.71
CA PHE A 199 -5.84 19.27 13.87
C PHE A 199 -6.84 20.38 13.55
N GLU A 200 -8.13 20.24 13.87
CA GLU A 200 -9.17 21.24 13.62
C GLU A 200 -8.82 22.63 14.20
N LYS A 201 -8.18 22.64 15.36
CA LYS A 201 -7.86 23.87 16.12
C LYS A 201 -6.37 24.12 16.27
N VAL A 202 -5.54 23.33 15.59
CA VAL A 202 -4.08 23.41 15.69
C VAL A 202 -3.55 23.88 14.35
N ASP A 203 -2.95 25.07 14.33
CA ASP A 203 -2.05 25.45 13.25
C ASP A 203 -0.77 24.63 13.40
N TYR A 204 -0.72 23.48 12.74
CA TYR A 204 0.41 22.57 12.82
C TYR A 204 1.66 23.20 12.20
N LEU A 205 1.50 24.05 11.18
CA LEU A 205 2.62 24.77 10.55
C LEU A 205 3.26 25.75 11.52
N ALA A 206 2.50 26.35 12.44
CA ALA A 206 3.06 27.21 13.49
C ALA A 206 4.00 26.45 14.46
N SER A 207 3.82 25.13 14.60
CA SER A 207 4.64 24.28 15.47
C SER A 207 5.72 23.49 14.73
N GLU A 208 5.70 23.47 13.40
CA GLU A 208 6.70 22.76 12.61
C GLU A 208 8.03 23.53 12.57
N SER A 209 9.12 22.82 12.82
CA SER A 209 10.46 23.38 12.73
C SER A 209 10.88 23.49 11.27
N THR A 210 11.38 24.67 10.86
CA THR A 210 11.97 24.89 9.53
C THR A 210 13.36 24.25 9.37
N LYS A 211 13.95 23.71 10.45
CA LYS A 211 15.22 22.98 10.37
C LYS A 211 15.04 21.67 9.61
N ILE A 212 15.88 21.46 8.61
CA ILE A 212 15.94 20.19 7.88
C ILE A 212 16.45 19.10 8.83
N GLY A 213 15.58 18.14 9.12
CA GLY A 213 15.86 17.00 9.98
C GLY A 213 16.38 15.78 9.20
N LYS A 214 16.24 14.61 9.83
CA LYS A 214 16.48 13.33 9.15
C LYS A 214 15.40 13.12 8.08
N ARG A 215 15.82 12.73 6.88
CA ARG A 215 14.92 12.34 5.78
C ARG A 215 14.01 11.21 6.24
N SER A 216 12.72 11.27 5.88
CA SER A 216 11.79 10.17 6.10
C SER A 216 12.11 9.02 5.14
N ASN A 217 11.49 7.86 5.38
CA ASN A 217 11.60 6.71 4.49
C ASN A 217 10.64 6.81 3.28
N GLU A 218 9.84 7.87 3.17
CA GLU A 218 8.86 8.06 2.10
C GLU A 218 9.54 8.32 0.75
N TYR A 219 9.02 7.71 -0.31
CA TYR A 219 9.68 7.63 -1.62
C TYR A 219 9.86 8.96 -2.33
N CYS A 220 8.96 9.94 -2.13
CA CYS A 220 8.90 11.19 -2.91
C CYS A 220 10.27 11.87 -3.04
N SER A 221 10.92 12.13 -1.90
CA SER A 221 12.20 12.82 -1.91
C SER A 221 13.31 12.03 -2.62
N TYR A 222 13.27 10.69 -2.55
CA TYR A 222 14.26 9.81 -3.20
C TYR A 222 14.06 9.74 -4.71
N ILE A 223 12.81 9.75 -5.17
CA ILE A 223 12.48 9.84 -6.59
C ILE A 223 13.02 11.15 -7.17
N ILE A 224 12.77 12.28 -6.50
CA ILE A 224 13.28 13.59 -6.93
C ILE A 224 14.83 13.58 -6.97
N GLU A 225 15.50 13.10 -5.91
CA GLU A 225 16.97 12.98 -5.91
C GLU A 225 17.47 12.12 -7.07
N ALA A 226 16.83 10.99 -7.36
CA ALA A 226 17.23 10.08 -8.42
C ALA A 226 17.10 10.73 -9.81
N MET A 227 16.00 11.45 -10.06
CA MET A 227 15.77 12.16 -11.31
C MET A 227 16.76 13.32 -11.50
N GLU A 228 17.04 14.09 -10.45
CA GLU A 228 17.95 15.25 -10.53
C GLU A 228 19.43 14.83 -10.62
N THR A 229 19.83 13.81 -9.86
CA THR A 229 21.24 13.44 -9.72
C THR A 229 21.65 12.28 -10.62
N GLY A 230 20.71 11.42 -11.04
CA GLY A 230 20.97 10.14 -11.70
C GLY A 230 21.40 9.02 -10.75
N LYS A 231 21.38 9.24 -9.43
CA LYS A 231 21.61 8.18 -8.45
C LYS A 231 20.42 7.24 -8.43
N ILE A 232 20.62 6.02 -8.90
CA ILE A 232 19.54 5.03 -9.05
C ILE A 232 18.86 4.79 -7.69
N PHE A 233 17.53 4.81 -7.70
CA PHE A 233 16.70 4.48 -6.55
C PHE A 233 15.68 3.39 -6.93
N LYS A 234 15.49 2.41 -6.06
CA LYS A 234 14.48 1.35 -6.23
C LYS A 234 13.31 1.60 -5.27
N LEU A 235 12.08 1.58 -5.79
CA LEU A 235 10.85 1.61 -5.02
C LEU A 235 9.90 0.47 -5.43
N SER A 236 8.80 0.32 -4.69
CA SER A 236 7.60 -0.39 -5.17
C SER A 236 6.61 0.67 -5.64
N GLY A 237 6.26 0.64 -6.93
CA GLY A 237 5.47 1.69 -7.57
C GLY A 237 4.22 1.12 -8.23
N ASN A 238 3.11 1.83 -8.04
CA ASN A 238 1.84 1.54 -8.70
C ASN A 238 1.81 2.17 -10.09
N VAL A 239 1.74 1.34 -11.12
CA VAL A 239 1.85 1.72 -12.53
C VAL A 239 0.81 0.96 -13.38
N ARG A 240 0.59 1.43 -14.61
CA ARG A 240 -0.22 0.72 -15.61
C ARG A 240 0.45 -0.61 -15.98
N ASN A 241 -0.33 -1.68 -15.99
CA ASN A 241 0.14 -3.03 -16.33
C ASN A 241 0.17 -3.23 -17.84
N ASP A 242 1.29 -2.88 -18.46
CA ASP A 242 1.55 -3.13 -19.88
C ASP A 242 2.54 -4.29 -20.02
N ASN A 243 2.05 -5.50 -19.72
CA ASN A 243 2.77 -6.77 -19.66
C ASN A 243 3.79 -6.91 -18.51
N LEU A 244 3.67 -6.11 -17.44
CA LEU A 244 4.55 -6.23 -16.27
C LEU A 244 4.22 -7.47 -15.44
N ILE A 245 2.92 -7.76 -15.24
CA ILE A 245 2.42 -8.99 -14.64
C ILE A 245 1.45 -9.63 -15.64
N THR A 246 1.91 -10.67 -16.34
CA THR A 246 1.23 -11.20 -17.54
C THR A 246 -0.04 -11.99 -17.26
N ASN A 247 -0.22 -12.49 -16.05
CA ASN A 247 -1.45 -13.18 -15.61
C ASN A 247 -2.48 -12.25 -14.98
N LEU A 248 -2.23 -10.93 -14.96
CA LEU A 248 -3.21 -9.91 -14.60
C LEU A 248 -3.69 -9.15 -15.85
N THR A 249 -4.87 -8.55 -15.76
CA THR A 249 -5.50 -7.80 -16.85
C THR A 249 -4.56 -6.70 -17.37
N GLN A 250 -4.45 -6.57 -18.68
CA GLN A 250 -3.68 -5.48 -19.30
C GLN A 250 -4.35 -4.13 -19.04
N GLY A 251 -3.55 -3.09 -18.82
CA GLY A 251 -4.03 -1.75 -18.50
C GLY A 251 -4.51 -1.54 -17.06
N CYS A 252 -4.65 -2.59 -16.24
CA CYS A 252 -4.96 -2.41 -14.83
C CYS A 252 -3.79 -1.79 -14.07
N CYS A 253 -4.02 -1.31 -12.85
CA CYS A 253 -2.93 -0.88 -11.98
C CYS A 253 -2.29 -2.10 -11.27
N VAL A 254 -0.96 -2.21 -11.35
CA VAL A 254 -0.15 -3.18 -10.60
C VAL A 254 0.90 -2.45 -9.79
N GLU A 255 1.35 -3.05 -8.70
CA GLU A 255 2.48 -2.58 -7.93
C GLU A 255 3.66 -3.52 -8.13
N VAL A 256 4.77 -2.98 -8.63
CA VAL A 256 5.97 -3.71 -9.03
C VAL A 256 7.23 -2.94 -8.62
N PRO A 257 8.42 -3.57 -8.62
CA PRO A 257 9.65 -2.83 -8.49
C PRO A 257 9.80 -1.81 -9.63
N VAL A 258 10.15 -0.59 -9.28
CA VAL A 258 10.45 0.49 -10.22
C VAL A 258 11.83 1.04 -9.88
N TYR A 259 12.71 1.09 -10.87
CA TYR A 259 13.98 1.81 -10.76
C TYR A 259 13.79 3.23 -11.27
N VAL A 260 14.36 4.20 -10.57
CA VAL A 260 14.33 5.62 -10.94
C VAL A 260 15.74 6.09 -11.16
N ASP A 261 15.96 6.81 -12.24
CA ASP A 261 17.19 7.50 -12.56
C ASP A 261 16.89 8.82 -13.30
N ARG A 262 17.90 9.41 -13.94
CA ARG A 262 17.77 10.69 -14.65
C ARG A 262 16.81 10.63 -15.85
N ILE A 263 16.60 9.45 -16.44
CA ILE A 263 15.75 9.30 -17.62
C ILE A 263 14.31 8.92 -17.26
N GLY A 264 14.01 8.68 -15.97
CA GLY A 264 12.65 8.55 -15.46
C GLY A 264 12.42 7.26 -14.68
N LEU A 265 11.22 6.70 -14.85
CA LEU A 265 10.77 5.49 -14.16
C LEU A 265 10.95 4.27 -15.07
N HIS A 266 11.49 3.19 -14.49
CA HIS A 266 11.70 1.90 -15.17
C HIS A 266 11.02 0.79 -14.37
N PRO A 267 9.71 0.56 -14.59
CA PRO A 267 9.02 -0.59 -14.00
C PRO A 267 9.57 -1.91 -14.51
N THR A 268 9.70 -2.90 -13.63
CA THR A 268 10.24 -4.21 -13.99
C THR A 268 9.14 -5.21 -14.33
N TYR A 269 9.42 -6.05 -15.33
CA TYR A 269 8.67 -7.28 -15.58
C TYR A 269 8.81 -8.26 -14.41
N ILE A 270 7.73 -8.98 -14.10
CA ILE A 270 7.65 -9.99 -13.03
C ILE A 270 7.59 -11.40 -13.63
#